data_AF-A0A961S3X0-F1
#
_entry.id   AF-A0A961S3X0-F1
#
_cell.length_a   1.000
_cell.length_b   1.000
_cell.length_c   1.000
_cell.angle_alpha   90.00
_cell.angle_beta   90.00
_cell.angle_gamma   90.00
#
_symmetry.space_group_name_H-M   'P 1'
#
loop_
_entity.id
_entity.type
_entity.pdbx_description
1 polymer ?
#
loop_
_entity_poly.entity_id
_entity_poly.type
_entity_poly.pdbx_seq_one_letter_code
_entity_poly.pdbx_strand_id
1 'polypeptide(L)'
;TSLNMGTMNFGLFPMLNRYHDFKHEWERQHLEGSKDFIFRNTFGDIEKILERLGKGHGVRFEFECYDVGHLYTLAHFLDRKLVTPPLFVQTIFGILGGIGPDPQNVLTMRETAERLFGSDYLWSVLAAGRFQIPFCTMAATMGANVRVGLEDNLYLGKGQLAPSNAALVAKMRHILEELSIDIASADEARTLLATKGGSNVKF
;
A
#
# COMPACT_ATOMS: atom_id res chain seq x y z
N THR A 1 1.34 2.18 11.12
CA THR A 1 2.48 1.47 10.51
C THR A 1 1.94 0.51 9.48
N SER A 2 2.70 0.20 8.43
CA SER A 2 2.30 -0.85 7.49
C SER A 2 2.30 -2.22 8.15
N LEU A 3 1.42 -3.10 7.68
CA LEU A 3 1.33 -4.50 8.06
C LEU A 3 0.98 -5.33 6.83
N ASN A 4 1.95 -6.09 6.36
CA ASN A 4 1.79 -6.99 5.22
C ASN A 4 0.90 -8.17 5.59
N MET A 5 -0.15 -8.38 4.80
CA MET A 5 -1.21 -9.33 5.14
C MET A 5 -0.99 -10.76 4.59
N GLY A 6 0.21 -11.09 4.12
CA GLY A 6 0.50 -12.44 3.67
C GLY A 6 1.95 -12.66 3.23
N THR A 7 2.31 -13.93 3.18
CA THR A 7 3.62 -14.38 2.66
C THR A 7 3.54 -14.54 1.15
N MET A 8 4.49 -13.96 0.43
CA MET A 8 4.49 -13.98 -1.04
C MET A 8 5.91 -13.92 -1.62
N ASN A 9 6.03 -14.26 -2.89
CA ASN A 9 7.22 -13.88 -3.68
C ASN A 9 7.24 -12.35 -3.85
N PHE A 10 8.43 -11.77 -3.93
CA PHE A 10 8.58 -10.32 -4.14
C PHE A 10 9.74 -10.05 -5.10
N GLY A 11 9.45 -10.19 -6.40
CA GLY A 11 10.46 -10.20 -7.45
C GLY A 11 10.84 -8.81 -7.93
N LEU A 12 12.09 -8.41 -7.67
CA LEU A 12 12.70 -7.15 -8.11
C LEU A 12 13.75 -7.36 -9.22
N PHE A 13 14.24 -8.59 -9.38
CA PHE A 13 15.29 -8.98 -10.32
C PHE A 13 15.05 -8.57 -11.78
N PRO A 14 13.80 -8.45 -12.32
CA PRO A 14 13.62 -7.98 -13.69
C PRO A 14 14.16 -6.56 -13.94
N MET A 15 14.36 -5.76 -12.88
CA MET A 15 14.97 -4.43 -13.00
C MET A 15 16.41 -4.49 -13.53
N LEU A 16 17.12 -5.62 -13.38
CA LEU A 16 18.46 -5.82 -13.94
C LEU A 16 18.49 -5.83 -15.48
N ASN A 17 17.34 -6.04 -16.13
CA ASN A 17 17.20 -5.90 -17.59
C ASN A 17 17.19 -4.44 -18.05
N ARG A 18 16.98 -3.49 -17.12
CA ARG A 18 16.86 -2.06 -17.39
C ARG A 18 18.03 -1.26 -16.86
N TYR A 19 18.53 -1.62 -15.68
CA TYR A 19 19.62 -0.93 -15.01
C TYR A 19 20.86 -1.82 -15.02
N HIS A 20 21.94 -1.33 -15.63
CA HIS A 20 23.18 -2.09 -15.80
C HIS A 20 24.33 -1.52 -14.95
N ASP A 21 24.35 -0.21 -14.75
CA ASP A 21 25.36 0.50 -13.95
C ASP A 21 24.85 0.74 -12.54
N PHE A 22 25.61 0.27 -11.55
CA PHE A 22 25.30 0.40 -10.13
C PHE A 22 26.46 1.08 -9.41
N LYS A 23 26.16 1.96 -8.46
CA LYS A 23 27.19 2.68 -7.70
C LYS A 23 27.81 1.80 -6.62
N HIS A 24 27.00 0.91 -6.05
CA HIS A 24 27.37 0.00 -4.99
C HIS A 24 27.00 -1.43 -5.37
N GLU A 25 27.87 -2.37 -5.01
CA GLU A 25 27.68 -3.79 -5.32
C GLU A 25 26.38 -4.37 -4.74
N TRP A 26 26.01 -3.93 -3.53
CA TRP A 26 24.83 -4.40 -2.84
C TRP A 26 23.53 -4.13 -3.62
N GLU A 27 23.48 -3.12 -4.48
CA GLU A 27 22.28 -2.78 -5.27
C GLU A 27 21.94 -3.92 -6.23
N ARG A 28 22.94 -4.40 -6.97
CA ARG A 28 22.78 -5.54 -7.88
C ARG A 28 22.47 -6.82 -7.11
N GLN A 29 23.18 -7.08 -6.02
CA GLN A 29 22.96 -8.26 -5.17
C GLN A 29 21.55 -8.28 -4.59
N HIS A 30 21.04 -7.13 -4.15
CA HIS A 30 19.68 -6.97 -3.63
C HIS A 30 18.64 -7.31 -4.70
N LEU A 31 18.80 -6.78 -5.92
CA LEU A 31 17.88 -7.08 -7.03
C LEU A 31 17.92 -8.55 -7.42
N GLU A 32 19.10 -9.13 -7.62
CA GLU A 32 19.25 -10.53 -8.04
C GLU A 32 18.73 -11.49 -6.95
N GLY A 33 19.06 -11.23 -5.68
CA GLY A 33 18.64 -12.04 -4.54
C GLY A 33 17.12 -12.12 -4.37
N SER A 34 16.36 -11.20 -4.96
CA SER A 34 14.90 -11.26 -4.94
C SER A 34 14.28 -12.45 -5.69
N LYS A 35 15.06 -13.19 -6.51
CA LYS A 35 14.61 -14.44 -7.17
C LYS A 35 14.23 -15.53 -6.17
N ASP A 36 15.00 -15.62 -5.09
CA ASP A 36 14.84 -16.65 -4.05
C ASP A 36 14.29 -16.06 -2.74
N PHE A 37 13.91 -14.78 -2.76
CA PHE A 37 13.39 -14.08 -1.59
C PHE A 37 11.90 -14.36 -1.40
N ILE A 38 11.55 -14.80 -0.18
CA ILE A 38 10.17 -14.88 0.28
C ILE A 38 9.91 -13.71 1.21
N PHE A 39 8.96 -12.86 0.84
CA PHE A 39 8.48 -11.82 1.73
C PHE A 39 7.54 -12.41 2.77
N ARG A 40 8.14 -12.92 3.85
CA ARG A 40 7.46 -13.71 4.87
C ARG A 40 6.63 -12.85 5.82
N ASN A 41 5.32 -13.13 5.84
CA ASN A 41 4.36 -12.65 6.84
C ASN A 41 3.38 -13.79 7.12
N THR A 42 3.75 -14.73 7.99
CA THR A 42 2.86 -15.84 8.36
C THR A 42 1.75 -15.35 9.29
N PHE A 43 0.66 -16.12 9.46
CA PHE A 43 -0.37 -15.79 10.45
C PHE A 43 0.20 -15.56 11.86
N GLY A 44 1.19 -16.36 12.27
CA GLY A 44 1.85 -16.19 13.57
C GLY A 44 2.71 -14.92 13.66
N ASP A 45 3.30 -14.48 12.54
CA ASP A 45 4.05 -13.21 12.49
C ASP A 45 3.08 -12.02 12.62
N ILE A 46 1.98 -12.06 11.86
CA ILE A 46 0.93 -11.02 11.87
C ILE A 46 0.30 -10.92 13.28
N GLU A 47 -0.06 -12.05 13.90
CA GLU A 47 -0.64 -12.07 15.24
C GLU A 47 0.27 -11.43 16.30
N LYS A 48 1.58 -11.74 16.25
CA LYS A 48 2.56 -11.12 17.14
C LYS A 48 2.66 -9.60 16.94
N ILE A 49 2.57 -9.12 15.71
CA ILE A 49 2.59 -7.69 15.40
C ILE A 49 1.33 -7.00 15.92
N LEU A 50 0.15 -7.59 15.69
CA LEU A 50 -1.13 -7.08 16.17
C LEU A 50 -1.16 -6.98 17.70
N GLU A 51 -0.66 -8.00 18.39
CA GLU A 51 -0.59 -8.01 19.86
C GLU A 51 0.40 -6.95 20.36
N ARG A 52 1.65 -7.00 19.89
CA ARG A 52 2.73 -6.14 20.40
C ARG A 52 2.52 -4.67 20.05
N LEU A 53 2.29 -4.36 18.76
CA LEU A 53 2.20 -2.98 18.30
C LEU A 53 0.77 -2.44 18.42
N GLY A 54 -0.22 -3.24 18.02
CA GLY A 54 -1.63 -2.85 18.07
C GLY A 54 -2.09 -2.65 19.51
N LYS A 55 -2.24 -3.75 20.26
CA LYS A 55 -2.70 -3.68 21.66
C LYS A 55 -1.66 -3.05 22.58
N GLY A 56 -0.39 -3.44 22.46
CA GLY A 56 0.67 -2.99 23.37
C GLY A 56 1.08 -1.51 23.22
N HIS A 57 0.86 -0.90 22.05
CA HIS A 57 1.31 0.49 21.78
C HIS A 57 0.25 1.40 21.14
N GLY A 58 -0.98 0.92 20.97
CA GLY A 58 -2.09 1.67 20.37
C GLY A 58 -1.83 2.01 18.90
N VAL A 59 -1.07 1.19 18.18
CA VAL A 59 -0.74 1.43 16.78
C VAL A 59 -1.93 1.05 15.90
N ARG A 60 -2.34 1.97 15.01
CA ARG A 60 -3.21 1.68 13.88
C ARG A 60 -2.37 1.21 12.69
N PHE A 61 -2.93 0.29 11.90
CA PHE A 61 -2.23 -0.33 10.79
C PHE A 61 -2.76 0.14 9.44
N GLU A 62 -1.85 0.26 8.49
CA GLU A 62 -2.14 0.22 7.06
C GLU A 62 -1.93 -1.23 6.62
N PHE A 63 -3.03 -1.92 6.29
CA PHE A 63 -3.00 -3.33 5.92
C PHE A 63 -2.66 -3.46 4.44
N GLU A 64 -1.44 -3.91 4.16
CA GLU A 64 -0.91 -4.03 2.81
C GLU A 64 -1.35 -5.37 2.18
N CYS A 65 -2.28 -5.26 1.23
CA CYS A 65 -2.92 -6.36 0.54
C CYS A 65 -2.47 -6.39 -0.93
N TYR A 66 -1.54 -7.29 -1.25
CA TYR A 66 -0.96 -7.46 -2.58
C TYR A 66 -1.76 -8.42 -3.45
N ASP A 67 -2.73 -9.15 -2.89
CA ASP A 67 -3.58 -10.08 -3.61
C ASP A 67 -4.90 -10.32 -2.84
N VAL A 68 -5.87 -10.95 -3.49
CA VAL A 68 -7.19 -11.27 -2.93
C VAL A 68 -7.06 -12.09 -1.64
N GLY A 69 -6.12 -13.05 -1.60
CA GLY A 69 -5.88 -13.87 -0.41
C GLY A 69 -5.46 -13.08 0.84
N HIS A 70 -4.84 -11.90 0.66
CA HIS A 70 -4.46 -11.03 1.77
C HIS A 70 -5.69 -10.36 2.41
N LEU A 71 -6.73 -10.05 1.61
CA LEU A 71 -8.00 -9.54 2.14
C LEU A 71 -8.70 -10.60 3.00
N TYR A 72 -8.71 -11.86 2.57
CA TYR A 72 -9.24 -12.96 3.37
C TYR A 72 -8.43 -13.20 4.65
N THR A 73 -7.11 -12.98 4.59
CA THR A 73 -6.26 -13.05 5.78
C THR A 73 -6.62 -11.95 6.77
N LEU A 74 -6.88 -10.72 6.31
CA LEU A 74 -7.38 -9.64 7.17
C LEU A 74 -8.76 -9.96 7.76
N ALA A 75 -9.68 -10.51 6.96
CA ALA A 75 -11.00 -10.93 7.43
C ALA A 75 -10.90 -11.96 8.56
N HIS A 76 -10.00 -12.94 8.46
CA HIS A 76 -9.72 -13.88 9.55
C HIS A 76 -9.30 -13.20 10.86
N PHE A 77 -8.45 -12.17 10.79
CA PHE A 77 -8.06 -11.41 11.98
C PHE A 77 -9.17 -10.50 12.51
N LEU A 78 -10.05 -10.00 11.63
CA LEU A 78 -11.24 -9.23 12.02
C LEU A 78 -12.26 -10.12 12.73
N ASP A 79 -12.59 -11.29 12.20
CA ASP A 79 -13.53 -12.25 12.78
C ASP A 79 -13.08 -12.68 14.20
N ARG A 80 -11.76 -12.82 14.38
CA ARG A 80 -11.13 -13.11 15.68
C ARG A 80 -11.01 -11.90 16.61
N LYS A 81 -11.45 -10.72 16.18
CA LYS A 81 -11.38 -9.44 16.91
C LYS A 81 -9.96 -9.04 17.32
N LEU A 82 -8.96 -9.45 16.53
CA LEU A 82 -7.56 -9.06 16.73
C LEU A 82 -7.23 -7.72 16.06
N VAL A 83 -8.06 -7.29 15.12
CA VAL A 83 -8.09 -5.93 14.58
C VAL A 83 -9.45 -5.32 14.87
N THR A 84 -9.51 -3.99 14.94
CA THR A 84 -10.77 -3.25 15.15
C THR A 84 -10.94 -2.17 14.08
N PRO A 85 -12.16 -1.94 13.58
CA PRO A 85 -12.46 -0.86 12.65
C PRO A 85 -12.08 0.54 13.19
N PRO A 86 -11.91 1.55 12.33
CA PRO A 86 -11.82 1.44 10.86
C PRO A 86 -10.53 0.74 10.40
N LEU A 87 -10.67 -0.19 9.45
CA LEU A 87 -9.55 -0.90 8.82
C LEU A 87 -9.00 -0.07 7.66
N PHE A 88 -7.74 0.34 7.71
CA PHE A 88 -7.13 1.05 6.58
C PHE A 88 -6.48 0.04 5.63
N VAL A 89 -7.18 -0.29 4.55
CA VAL A 89 -6.77 -1.33 3.60
C VAL A 89 -6.07 -0.68 2.41
N GLN A 90 -4.78 -0.99 2.24
CA GLN A 90 -3.98 -0.57 1.09
C GLN A 90 -3.90 -1.72 0.09
N THR A 91 -4.60 -1.61 -1.04
CA THR A 91 -4.48 -2.61 -2.12
C THR A 91 -3.34 -2.21 -3.04
N ILE A 92 -2.41 -3.15 -3.27
CA ILE A 92 -1.13 -2.90 -3.95
C ILE A 92 -1.06 -3.67 -5.27
N PHE A 93 -0.84 -2.95 -6.37
CA PHE A 93 -0.85 -3.52 -7.72
C PHE A 93 0.51 -3.45 -8.41
N GLY A 94 0.85 -4.50 -9.17
CA GLY A 94 1.98 -4.48 -10.10
C GLY A 94 3.34 -4.89 -9.53
N ILE A 95 3.37 -5.48 -8.34
CA ILE A 95 4.56 -6.16 -7.81
C ILE A 95 4.60 -7.59 -8.37
N LEU A 96 5.75 -8.00 -8.91
CA LEU A 96 5.92 -9.38 -9.39
C LEU A 96 5.87 -10.35 -8.20
N GLY A 97 4.81 -11.17 -8.16
CA GLY A 97 4.49 -12.06 -7.05
C GLY A 97 3.17 -11.72 -6.37
N GLY A 98 2.61 -10.54 -6.64
CA GLY A 98 1.25 -10.15 -6.25
C GLY A 98 0.33 -9.94 -7.47
N ILE A 99 -0.80 -9.28 -7.24
CA ILE A 99 -1.81 -9.03 -8.25
C ILE A 99 -1.33 -8.03 -9.32
N GLY A 100 -1.69 -8.29 -10.57
CA GLY A 100 -1.26 -7.50 -11.73
C GLY A 100 -1.89 -6.10 -11.78
N PRO A 101 -1.26 -5.15 -12.48
CA PRO A 101 -1.79 -3.79 -12.67
C PRO A 101 -2.75 -3.74 -13.86
N ASP A 102 -3.76 -4.62 -13.84
CA ASP A 102 -4.89 -4.62 -14.78
C ASP A 102 -6.10 -3.92 -14.14
N PRO A 103 -6.84 -3.05 -14.85
CA PRO A 103 -7.96 -2.32 -14.26
C PRO A 103 -9.02 -3.20 -13.59
N GLN A 104 -9.27 -4.40 -14.12
CA GLN A 104 -10.21 -5.37 -13.55
C GLN A 104 -9.82 -5.78 -12.13
N ASN A 105 -8.51 -5.85 -11.84
CA ASN A 105 -8.03 -6.24 -10.52
C ASN A 105 -8.37 -5.19 -9.46
N VAL A 106 -8.48 -3.91 -9.82
CA VAL A 106 -8.92 -2.86 -8.88
C VAL A 106 -10.36 -3.10 -8.45
N LEU A 107 -11.25 -3.43 -9.40
CA LEU A 107 -12.64 -3.79 -9.09
C LEU A 107 -12.69 -5.06 -8.24
N THR A 108 -11.96 -6.12 -8.62
CA THR A 108 -11.94 -7.38 -7.86
C THR A 108 -11.49 -7.19 -6.41
N MET A 109 -10.43 -6.40 -6.17
CA MET A 109 -9.95 -6.13 -4.82
C MET A 109 -10.96 -5.30 -4.02
N ARG A 110 -11.57 -4.27 -4.63
CA ARG A 110 -12.62 -3.46 -3.99
C ARG A 110 -13.84 -4.29 -3.63
N GLU A 111 -14.41 -5.02 -4.58
CA GLU A 111 -15.63 -5.83 -4.37
C GLU A 111 -15.40 -6.91 -3.32
N THR A 112 -14.19 -7.50 -3.30
CA THR A 112 -13.81 -8.44 -2.24
C THR A 112 -13.74 -7.76 -0.88
N ALA A 113 -13.11 -6.59 -0.78
CA ALA A 113 -13.01 -5.84 0.47
C ALA A 113 -14.40 -5.38 0.95
N GLU A 114 -15.26 -4.85 0.07
CA GLU A 114 -16.65 -4.48 0.42
C GLU A 114 -17.46 -5.68 0.90
N ARG A 115 -17.33 -6.85 0.28
CA ARG A 115 -18.02 -8.07 0.73
C ARG A 115 -17.53 -8.57 2.08
N LEU A 116 -16.24 -8.40 2.39
CA LEU A 116 -15.64 -8.90 3.63
C LEU A 116 -15.78 -7.90 4.80
N PHE A 117 -15.73 -6.60 4.53
CA PHE A 117 -15.61 -5.56 5.55
C PHE A 117 -16.78 -4.56 5.55
N GLY A 118 -17.61 -4.52 4.51
CA GLY A 118 -18.73 -3.58 4.41
C GLY A 118 -18.28 -2.13 4.59
N SER A 119 -18.87 -1.43 5.58
CA SER A 119 -18.53 -0.05 5.94
C SER A 119 -17.37 0.09 6.93
N ASP A 120 -16.77 -1.01 7.37
CA ASP A 120 -15.77 -1.01 8.46
C ASP A 120 -14.35 -0.69 7.98
N TYR A 121 -14.16 -0.38 6.70
CA TYR A 121 -12.85 -0.13 6.12
C TYR A 121 -12.77 1.19 5.35
N LEU A 122 -11.57 1.74 5.33
CA LEU A 122 -11.15 2.83 4.48
C LEU A 122 -10.18 2.26 3.46
N TRP A 123 -10.46 2.49 2.19
CA TRP A 123 -9.68 1.94 1.10
C TRP A 123 -8.63 2.93 0.61
N SER A 124 -7.40 2.46 0.38
CA SER A 124 -6.35 3.18 -0.33
C SER A 124 -5.78 2.31 -1.46
N VAL A 125 -5.30 2.95 -2.53
CA VAL A 125 -4.65 2.29 -3.66
C VAL A 125 -3.22 2.77 -3.87
N LEU A 126 -2.33 1.81 -4.12
CA LEU A 126 -0.98 1.96 -4.63
C LEU A 126 -0.80 1.11 -5.89
N ALA A 127 -0.09 1.64 -6.89
CA ALA A 127 0.35 0.84 -8.04
C ALA A 127 1.81 1.15 -8.41
N ALA A 128 2.56 0.10 -8.75
CA ALA A 128 3.99 0.19 -9.00
C ALA A 128 4.34 0.96 -10.30
N GLY A 129 5.34 1.82 -10.21
CA GLY A 129 5.97 2.52 -11.32
C GLY A 129 4.99 3.34 -12.15
N ARG A 130 5.00 3.09 -13.47
CA ARG A 130 4.20 3.87 -14.44
C ARG A 130 2.69 3.80 -14.20
N PHE A 131 2.22 2.83 -13.41
CA PHE A 131 0.80 2.63 -13.14
C PHE A 131 0.28 3.50 -11.99
N GLN A 132 1.16 4.11 -11.18
CA GLN A 132 0.79 4.90 -9.99
C GLN A 132 -0.32 5.91 -10.28
N ILE A 133 -0.09 6.87 -11.18
CA ILE A 133 -1.07 7.95 -11.44
C ILE A 133 -2.39 7.41 -12.05
N PRO A 134 -2.38 6.58 -13.13
CA PRO A 134 -3.63 6.04 -13.68
C PRO A 134 -4.46 5.23 -12.66
N PHE A 135 -3.83 4.38 -11.86
CA PHE A 135 -4.53 3.52 -10.89
C PHE A 135 -5.08 4.33 -9.72
N CYS A 136 -4.28 5.23 -9.15
CA CYS A 136 -4.75 6.13 -8.10
C CYS A 136 -5.92 6.99 -8.59
N THR A 137 -5.86 7.50 -9.82
CA THR A 137 -6.96 8.30 -10.41
C THR A 137 -8.23 7.47 -10.56
N MET A 138 -8.14 6.27 -11.16
CA MET A 138 -9.28 5.37 -11.31
C MET A 138 -9.90 5.01 -9.95
N ALA A 139 -9.07 4.66 -8.96
CA ALA A 139 -9.54 4.31 -7.62
C ALA A 139 -10.16 5.52 -6.88
N ALA A 140 -9.62 6.73 -7.06
CA ALA A 140 -10.19 7.93 -6.48
C ALA A 140 -11.60 8.22 -6.99
N THR A 141 -11.87 8.02 -8.28
CA THR A 141 -13.25 8.13 -8.83
C THR A 141 -14.23 7.11 -8.25
N MET A 142 -13.71 6.08 -7.58
CA MET A 142 -14.44 5.03 -6.90
C MET A 142 -14.52 5.24 -5.38
N GLY A 143 -14.03 6.37 -4.86
CA GLY A 143 -14.03 6.72 -3.44
C GLY A 143 -12.81 6.24 -2.65
N ALA A 144 -11.75 5.78 -3.31
CA ALA A 144 -10.51 5.39 -2.64
C ALA A 144 -9.65 6.58 -2.23
N ASN A 145 -8.92 6.43 -1.14
CA ASN A 145 -7.70 7.20 -0.88
C ASN A 145 -6.58 6.76 -1.84
N VAL A 146 -5.53 7.56 -1.96
CA VAL A 146 -4.43 7.29 -2.90
C VAL A 146 -3.06 7.39 -2.24
N ARG A 147 -2.14 6.51 -2.64
CA ARG A 147 -0.74 6.54 -2.21
C ARG A 147 0.17 6.83 -3.40
N VAL A 148 1.01 7.85 -3.24
CA VAL A 148 2.06 8.22 -4.19
C VAL A 148 3.38 8.44 -3.47
N GLY A 149 4.48 8.24 -4.20
CA GLY A 149 5.82 8.43 -3.67
C GLY A 149 6.88 7.76 -4.53
N LEU A 150 8.14 8.15 -4.28
CA LEU A 150 9.34 7.61 -4.92
C LEU A 150 9.61 6.15 -4.52
N GLU A 151 9.08 5.71 -3.38
CA GLU A 151 9.08 4.29 -3.00
C GLU A 151 8.39 3.43 -4.07
N ASP A 152 7.26 3.91 -4.58
CA ASP A 152 6.44 3.13 -5.49
C ASP A 152 6.74 3.47 -6.96
N ASN A 153 7.22 4.70 -7.25
CA ASN A 153 7.45 5.18 -8.61
C ASN A 153 8.53 6.28 -8.69
N LEU A 154 9.58 6.04 -9.48
CA LEU A 154 10.66 7.00 -9.70
C LEU A 154 10.34 8.09 -10.74
N TYR A 155 9.20 8.05 -11.42
CA TYR A 155 8.94 8.85 -12.62
C TYR A 155 7.74 9.80 -12.46
N LEU A 156 7.92 11.08 -12.76
CA LEU A 156 6.81 12.05 -12.85
C LEU A 156 5.98 11.86 -14.12
N GLY A 157 6.62 11.37 -15.18
CA GLY A 157 6.04 11.10 -16.48
C GLY A 157 6.89 10.11 -17.27
N LYS A 158 6.43 9.70 -18.47
CA LYS A 158 7.15 8.72 -19.29
C LYS A 158 8.57 9.21 -19.59
N GLY A 159 9.57 8.52 -19.03
CA GLY A 159 10.99 8.86 -19.19
C GLY A 159 11.48 10.06 -18.39
N GLN A 160 10.63 10.68 -17.55
CA GLN A 160 11.00 11.82 -16.72
C GLN A 160 11.04 11.41 -15.25
N LEU A 161 12.23 11.40 -14.66
CA LEU A 161 12.37 11.15 -13.22
C LEU A 161 11.64 12.22 -12.41
N ALA A 162 11.00 11.80 -11.32
CA ALA A 162 10.41 12.72 -10.38
C ALA A 162 11.52 13.38 -9.54
N PRO A 163 11.56 14.73 -9.47
CA PRO A 163 12.61 15.42 -8.73
C PRO A 163 12.44 15.29 -7.20
N SER A 164 11.24 14.95 -6.73
CA SER A 164 10.93 14.78 -5.31
C SER A 164 9.60 14.04 -5.10
N ASN A 165 9.37 13.54 -3.89
CA ASN A 165 8.05 13.08 -3.46
C ASN A 165 6.99 14.20 -3.59
N ALA A 166 7.35 15.44 -3.27
CA ALA A 166 6.45 16.59 -3.36
C ALA A 166 5.93 16.81 -4.79
N ALA A 167 6.74 16.54 -5.82
CA ALA A 167 6.30 16.63 -7.21
C ALA A 167 5.23 15.58 -7.57
N LEU A 168 5.35 14.36 -7.04
CA LEU A 168 4.33 13.31 -7.22
C LEU A 168 3.04 13.64 -6.46
N VAL A 169 3.17 14.14 -5.21
CA VAL A 169 2.02 14.61 -4.41
C VAL A 169 1.30 15.77 -5.10
N ALA A 170 2.03 16.78 -5.58
CA ALA A 170 1.45 17.92 -6.29
C ALA A 170 0.70 17.49 -7.55
N LYS A 171 1.27 16.55 -8.32
CA LYS A 171 0.62 16.01 -9.51
C LYS A 171 -0.69 15.27 -9.17
N MET A 172 -0.67 14.40 -8.16
CA MET A 172 -1.87 13.67 -7.75
C MET A 172 -2.93 14.60 -7.18
N ARG A 173 -2.54 15.56 -6.33
CA ARG A 173 -3.44 16.58 -5.80
C ARG A 173 -4.13 17.37 -6.91
N HIS A 174 -3.39 17.85 -7.90
CA HIS A 174 -3.96 18.57 -9.03
C HIS A 174 -5.04 17.73 -9.74
N ILE A 175 -4.78 16.44 -10.02
CA ILE A 175 -5.77 15.55 -10.63
C ILE A 175 -7.02 15.40 -9.75
N LEU A 176 -6.87 15.25 -8.44
CA LEU A 176 -8.00 15.13 -7.51
C LEU A 176 -8.82 16.43 -7.45
N GLU A 177 -8.17 17.59 -7.46
CA GLU A 177 -8.83 18.89 -7.49
C GLU A 177 -9.63 19.09 -8.80
N GLU A 178 -9.09 18.66 -9.94
CA GLU A 178 -9.84 18.64 -11.22
C GLU A 178 -11.06 17.70 -11.18
N LEU A 179 -11.03 16.66 -10.35
CA LEU A 179 -12.16 15.77 -10.08
C LEU A 179 -13.10 16.29 -8.98
N SER A 180 -12.87 17.51 -8.47
CA SER A 180 -13.61 18.10 -7.34
C SER A 180 -13.54 17.25 -6.05
N ILE A 181 -12.40 16.60 -5.82
CA ILE A 181 -12.12 15.81 -4.61
C ILE A 181 -11.16 16.61 -3.71
N ASP A 182 -11.61 16.91 -2.50
CA ASP A 182 -10.80 17.60 -1.50
C ASP A 182 -9.76 16.68 -0.84
N ILE A 183 -8.63 17.26 -0.45
CA ILE A 183 -7.53 16.54 0.20
C ILE A 183 -7.63 16.67 1.72
N ALA A 184 -7.73 15.53 2.41
CA ALA A 184 -7.71 15.50 3.86
C ALA A 184 -6.40 16.08 4.42
N SER A 185 -6.54 16.98 5.39
CA SER A 185 -5.47 17.39 6.29
C SER A 185 -4.99 16.21 7.15
N ALA A 186 -3.84 16.40 7.80
CA ALA A 186 -3.33 15.40 8.73
C ALA A 186 -4.29 15.12 9.90
N ASP A 187 -5.02 16.12 10.39
CA ASP A 187 -5.97 15.94 11.50
C ASP A 187 -7.25 15.23 11.08
N GLU A 188 -7.75 15.50 9.87
CA GLU A 188 -8.86 14.74 9.27
C GLU A 188 -8.45 13.28 9.08
N ALA A 189 -7.25 13.03 8.54
CA ALA A 189 -6.73 11.67 8.38
C ALA A 189 -6.59 10.95 9.74
N ARG A 190 -6.11 11.63 10.79
CA ARG A 190 -6.04 11.06 12.14
C ARG A 190 -7.42 10.66 12.69
N THR A 191 -8.43 11.49 12.41
CA THR A 191 -9.82 11.26 12.81
C THR A 191 -10.40 10.06 12.07
N LEU A 192 -10.30 10.05 10.73
CA LEU A 192 -10.75 8.96 9.87
C LEU A 192 -10.12 7.62 10.25
N LEU A 193 -8.82 7.61 10.54
CA LEU A 193 -8.04 6.41 10.85
C LEU A 193 -8.06 6.04 12.34
N ALA A 194 -8.75 6.82 13.18
CA ALA A 194 -8.80 6.65 14.64
C ALA A 194 -7.42 6.47 15.28
N THR A 195 -6.45 7.29 14.88
CA THR A 195 -5.08 7.21 15.40
C THR A 195 -4.95 7.83 16.78
N LYS A 196 -3.93 7.42 17.54
CA LYS A 196 -3.66 7.94 18.89
C LYS A 196 -3.20 9.40 18.95
N GLY A 197 -3.02 10.10 17.83
CA GLY A 197 -2.55 11.48 17.80
C GLY A 197 -1.03 11.64 17.90
N GLY A 198 -0.54 12.77 17.39
CA GLY A 198 0.90 13.04 17.24
C GLY A 198 1.67 13.18 18.55
N SER A 199 1.03 13.65 19.63
CA SER A 199 1.67 13.78 20.96
C SER A 199 1.88 12.45 21.69
N ASN A 200 1.29 11.36 21.19
CA ASN A 200 1.34 10.03 21.82
C ASN A 200 2.34 9.06 21.15
N VAL A 201 3.34 9.62 20.47
CA VAL A 201 4.47 8.89 19.86
C VAL A 201 5.76 9.16 20.63
N LYS A 202 6.76 8.28 20.49
CA LYS A 202 8.02 8.33 21.28
C LYS A 202 9.22 8.72 20.42
N PHE A 203 9.12 9.85 19.72
CA PHE A 203 10.21 10.47 18.95
C PHE A 203 10.02 11.98 18.91
#